data_AF-A0A0R2CVP0-F1
#
_entry.id   AF-A0A0R2CVP0-F1
#
_cell.length_a   1.000
_cell.length_b   1.000
_cell.length_c   1.000
_cell.angle_alpha   90.00
_cell.angle_beta   90.00
_cell.angle_gamma   90.00
#
_symmetry.space_group_name_H-M   'P 1'
#
loop_
_entity.id
_entity.type
_entity.pdbx_description
1 polymer ?
#
loop_
_entity_poly.entity_id
_entity_poly.type
_entity_poly.pdbx_seq_one_letter_code
_entity_poly.pdbx_strand_id
1 'polypeptide(L)'
;MDKMTTFLLRLPKELKNRLEEKAKEQNRSVNSLMQTIIEDFLDGKKQSVAVSLENRQFVGQVVSSRQIDSDNGLVQVKGIFYRYLIESNLDFDSKKNYIVIEANGNILTLRPIN
;
A
#
# COMPACT_ATOMS: atom_id res chain seq x y z
N MET A 1 -19.79 18.19 -16.89
CA MET A 1 -20.23 17.96 -15.50
C MET A 1 -19.03 18.22 -14.61
N ASP A 2 -19.11 19.24 -13.77
CA ASP A 2 -18.01 19.67 -12.90
C ASP A 2 -17.77 18.61 -11.80
N LYS A 3 -16.64 17.90 -11.88
CA LYS A 3 -16.28 16.78 -11.00
C LYS A 3 -15.37 17.19 -9.83
N MET A 4 -15.19 18.49 -9.59
CA MET A 4 -14.28 18.97 -8.55
C MET A 4 -15.03 19.15 -7.23
N THR A 5 -14.47 18.59 -6.15
CA THR A 5 -14.96 18.78 -4.79
C THR A 5 -13.86 19.38 -3.92
N THR A 6 -14.27 20.17 -2.93
CA THR A 6 -13.35 20.85 -2.00
C THR A 6 -13.57 20.33 -0.60
N PHE A 7 -12.49 20.02 0.11
CA PHE A 7 -12.53 19.63 1.51
C PHE A 7 -11.44 20.36 2.29
N LEU A 8 -11.69 20.59 3.58
CA LEU A 8 -10.73 21.26 4.46
C LEU A 8 -9.72 20.24 5.00
N LEU A 9 -8.44 20.41 4.66
CA LEU A 9 -7.36 19.58 5.18
C LEU A 9 -6.56 20.35 6.22
N ARG A 10 -6.54 19.84 7.46
CA ARG A 10 -5.65 20.34 8.52
C ARG A 10 -4.34 19.56 8.48
N LEU A 11 -3.22 20.26 8.37
CA LEU A 11 -1.89 19.67 8.34
C LEU A 11 -0.90 20.49 9.17
N PRO A 12 0.16 19.87 9.71
CA PRO A 12 1.23 20.59 10.39
C PRO A 12 1.86 21.66 9.48
N LYS A 13 2.24 22.80 10.05
CA LYS A 13 2.82 23.93 9.30
C LYS A 13 4.07 23.54 8.51
N GLU A 14 4.92 22.70 9.09
CA GLU A 14 6.12 22.20 8.40
C GLU A 14 5.80 21.36 7.18
N LEU A 15 4.75 20.53 7.24
CA LEU A 15 4.32 19.73 6.10
C LEU A 15 3.79 20.61 4.96
N LYS A 16 3.07 21.69 5.31
CA LYS A 16 2.60 22.68 4.35
C LYS A 16 3.77 23.32 3.60
N ASN A 17 4.77 23.77 4.35
CA ASN A 17 5.94 24.43 3.78
C ASN A 17 6.68 23.50 2.82
N ARG A 18 6.93 22.25 3.22
CA ARG A 18 7.59 21.26 2.36
C ARG A 18 6.81 20.97 1.08
N LEU A 19 5.47 20.92 1.15
CA LEU A 19 4.63 20.76 -0.04
C LEU A 19 4.72 21.97 -0.97
N GLU A 20 4.73 23.18 -0.43
CA GLU A 20 4.88 24.44 -1.19
C GLU A 20 6.23 24.51 -1.89
N GLU A 21 7.31 24.18 -1.18
CA GLU A 21 8.66 24.11 -1.75
C GLU A 21 8.70 23.08 -2.88
N LYS A 22 8.16 21.88 -2.66
CA LYS A 22 8.17 20.82 -3.68
C LYS A 22 7.35 21.17 -4.92
N ALA A 23 6.23 21.86 -4.72
CA ALA A 23 5.39 22.34 -5.81
C ALA A 23 6.11 23.41 -6.63
N LYS A 24 6.82 24.33 -5.95
CA LYS A 24 7.64 25.37 -6.59
C LYS A 24 8.80 24.77 -7.38
N GLU A 25 9.52 23.80 -6.83
CA GLU A 25 10.60 23.08 -7.54
C GLU A 25 10.10 22.46 -8.86
N GLN A 26 8.86 21.97 -8.87
CA GLN A 26 8.28 21.30 -10.05
C GLN A 26 7.51 22.25 -10.97
N ASN A 27 7.44 23.56 -10.67
CA ASN A 27 6.60 24.53 -11.39
C ASN A 27 5.11 24.13 -11.45
N ARG A 28 4.57 23.57 -10.35
CA ARG A 28 3.16 23.16 -10.24
C ARG A 28 2.48 23.83 -9.04
N SER A 29 1.15 23.87 -9.05
CA SER A 29 0.39 24.28 -7.87
C SER A 29 0.40 23.18 -6.80
N VAL A 30 0.30 23.58 -5.52
CA VAL A 30 0.20 22.62 -4.41
C VAL A 30 -0.98 21.68 -4.59
N ASN A 31 -2.12 22.18 -5.09
CA ASN A 31 -3.29 21.38 -5.37
C ASN A 31 -3.02 20.29 -6.44
N SER A 32 -2.37 20.65 -7.55
CA SER A 32 -2.03 19.67 -8.60
C SER A 32 -1.01 18.65 -8.11
N LEU A 33 -0.02 19.07 -7.31
CA LEU A 33 0.94 18.15 -6.68
C LEU A 33 0.24 17.19 -5.71
N MET A 34 -0.66 17.70 -4.87
CA MET A 34 -1.44 16.90 -3.93
C MET A 34 -2.31 15.88 -4.64
N GLN A 35 -3.02 16.28 -5.70
CA GLN A 35 -3.82 15.37 -6.52
C GLN A 35 -2.95 14.26 -7.10
N THR A 36 -1.82 14.59 -7.74
CA THR A 36 -0.92 13.57 -8.29
C THR A 36 -0.37 12.64 -7.19
N ILE A 37 0.01 13.15 -6.02
CA ILE A 37 0.49 12.30 -4.92
C ILE A 37 -0.60 11.37 -4.41
N ILE A 38 -1.84 11.87 -4.27
CA ILE A 38 -2.98 11.09 -3.81
C ILE A 38 -3.36 10.04 -4.87
N GLU A 39 -3.45 10.42 -6.14
CA GLU A 39 -3.71 9.52 -7.26
C GLU A 39 -2.61 8.45 -7.35
N ASP A 40 -1.33 8.82 -7.37
CA ASP A 40 -0.21 7.88 -7.40
C ASP A 40 -0.21 6.92 -6.19
N PHE A 41 -0.62 7.41 -5.01
CA PHE A 41 -0.73 6.58 -3.82
C PHE A 41 -1.92 5.61 -3.92
N LEU A 42 -3.09 6.08 -4.37
CA LEU A 42 -4.29 5.26 -4.54
C LEU A 42 -4.17 4.27 -5.70
N ASP A 43 -3.47 4.64 -6.77
CA ASP A 43 -3.16 3.80 -7.93
C ASP A 43 -1.97 2.85 -7.67
N GLY A 44 -1.37 2.88 -6.47
CA GLY A 44 -0.23 2.03 -6.11
C GLY A 44 1.06 2.33 -6.89
N LYS A 45 1.14 3.49 -7.55
CA LYS A 45 2.31 3.93 -8.32
C LYS A 45 3.32 4.67 -7.45
N LYS A 46 3.93 3.99 -6.48
CA LYS A 46 5.23 4.41 -5.94
C LYS A 46 6.24 3.26 -5.90
N GLN A 47 7.08 3.25 -6.93
CA GLN A 47 8.50 2.92 -6.91
C GLN A 47 8.90 1.66 -6.14
N SER A 48 8.87 0.55 -6.86
CA SER A 48 10.09 -0.19 -7.16
C SER A 48 9.83 -1.07 -8.38
N VAL A 49 10.34 -0.66 -9.54
CA VAL A 49 10.16 -1.41 -10.81
C VAL A 49 10.73 -2.84 -10.70
N ALA A 50 11.76 -3.05 -9.88
CA ALA A 50 12.29 -4.38 -9.55
C ALA A 50 11.34 -5.18 -8.64
N VAL A 51 10.83 -4.58 -7.57
CA VAL A 51 9.90 -5.23 -6.62
C VAL A 51 8.53 -5.47 -7.28
N SER A 52 8.11 -4.67 -8.26
CA SER A 52 6.80 -4.81 -8.92
C SER A 52 6.70 -6.01 -9.86
N LEU A 53 7.81 -6.45 -10.47
CA LEU A 53 7.86 -7.72 -11.23
C LEU A 53 7.80 -8.92 -10.28
N GLU A 54 8.54 -8.87 -9.18
CA GLU A 54 8.49 -9.90 -8.15
C GLU A 54 7.15 -9.90 -7.40
N ASN A 55 6.48 -8.76 -7.25
CA ASN A 55 5.20 -8.69 -6.55
C ASN A 55 4.03 -9.27 -7.36
N ARG A 56 4.11 -9.19 -8.70
CA ARG A 56 3.08 -9.77 -9.59
C ARG A 56 3.06 -11.30 -9.58
N GLN A 57 4.19 -11.96 -9.29
CA GLN A 57 4.22 -13.44 -9.22
C GLN A 57 3.59 -14.01 -7.94
N PHE A 58 3.29 -13.19 -6.93
CA PHE A 58 2.72 -13.66 -5.66
C PHE A 58 1.20 -13.54 -5.60
N VAL A 59 0.59 -12.63 -6.37
CA VAL A 59 -0.87 -12.47 -6.39
C VAL A 59 -1.52 -13.77 -6.86
N GLY A 60 -2.46 -14.28 -6.07
CA GLY A 60 -3.11 -15.58 -6.27
C GLY A 60 -2.40 -16.75 -5.57
N GLN A 61 -1.22 -16.54 -4.99
CA GLN A 61 -0.53 -17.58 -4.22
C GLN A 61 -1.24 -17.82 -2.88
N VAL A 62 -1.42 -19.10 -2.55
CA VAL A 62 -1.90 -19.51 -1.24
C VAL A 62 -0.73 -19.66 -0.27
N VAL A 63 -0.87 -19.06 0.91
CA VAL A 63 0.03 -19.20 2.05
C VAL A 63 -0.70 -19.89 3.19
N SER A 64 -0.03 -20.85 3.81
CA SER A 64 -0.55 -21.54 4.99
C SER A 64 -0.34 -20.70 6.25
N SER A 65 -1.13 -20.95 7.30
CA SER A 65 -0.98 -20.28 8.60
C SER A 65 0.43 -20.44 9.20
N ARG A 66 1.15 -21.51 8.86
CA ARG A 66 2.54 -21.74 9.32
C ARG A 66 3.56 -20.79 8.69
N GLN A 67 3.21 -20.16 7.57
CA GLN A 67 4.07 -19.18 6.90
C GLN A 67 3.81 -17.77 7.43
N ILE A 68 2.84 -17.59 8.32
CA ILE A 68 2.46 -16.31 8.90
C ILE A 68 2.97 -16.25 10.33
N ASP A 69 3.83 -15.28 10.59
CA ASP A 69 4.23 -14.88 11.92
C ASP A 69 3.38 -13.68 12.32
N SER A 70 2.27 -13.96 13.00
CA SER A 70 1.31 -12.94 13.41
C SER A 70 1.83 -12.06 14.55
N ASP A 71 2.82 -12.53 15.33
CA ASP A 71 3.42 -11.76 16.42
C ASP A 71 4.27 -10.62 15.85
N ASN A 72 5.00 -10.91 14.77
CA ASN A 72 5.87 -9.94 14.09
C ASN A 72 5.20 -9.26 12.88
N GLY A 73 3.98 -9.65 12.52
CA GLY A 73 3.25 -9.11 11.38
C GLY A 73 3.89 -9.46 10.03
N LEU A 74 4.49 -10.65 9.92
CA LEU A 74 5.24 -11.11 8.76
C LEU A 74 4.62 -12.34 8.09
N VAL A 75 4.82 -12.46 6.78
CA VAL A 75 4.46 -13.65 6.00
C VAL A 75 5.63 -14.05 5.11
N GLN A 76 5.91 -15.35 5.05
CA GLN A 76 6.98 -15.91 4.24
C GLN A 76 6.46 -16.43 2.90
N VAL A 77 6.93 -15.84 1.80
CA VAL A 77 6.58 -16.21 0.43
C VAL A 77 7.86 -16.50 -0.35
N LYS A 78 7.99 -17.74 -0.85
CA LYS A 78 9.18 -18.23 -1.59
C LYS A 78 10.52 -17.96 -0.87
N GLY A 79 10.54 -18.07 0.45
CA GLY A 79 11.75 -17.86 1.25
C GLY A 79 12.02 -16.41 1.66
N ILE A 80 11.21 -15.45 1.21
CA ILE A 80 11.34 -14.02 1.53
C ILE A 80 10.23 -13.61 2.50
N PHE A 81 10.56 -12.78 3.49
CA PHE A 81 9.60 -12.26 4.46
C PHE A 81 9.06 -10.90 4.03
N TYR A 82 7.73 -10.76 4.06
CA TYR A 82 6.99 -9.54 3.78
C TYR A 82 6.14 -9.15 4.97
N ARG A 83 5.80 -7.87 5.10
CA ARG A 83 4.71 -7.46 6.01
C ARG A 83 3.38 -7.87 5.41
N TYR A 84 2.38 -8.13 6.25
CA TYR A 84 1.04 -8.44 5.76
C TYR A 84 -0.07 -7.61 6.40
N LEU A 85 -1.17 -7.50 5.66
CA LEU A 85 -2.47 -7.02 6.12
C LEU A 85 -3.50 -8.10 5.80
N ILE A 86 -4.52 -8.25 6.65
CA ILE A 86 -5.68 -9.10 6.33
C ILE A 86 -6.79 -8.19 5.83
N GLU A 87 -7.39 -8.57 4.70
CA GLU A 87 -8.52 -7.87 4.09
C GLU A 87 -9.62 -7.60 5.14
N SER A 88 -10.26 -6.43 5.04
CA SER A 88 -11.28 -5.96 5.99
C SER A 88 -10.81 -5.81 7.43
N ASN A 89 -9.48 -5.76 7.66
CA ASN A 89 -8.87 -5.58 8.97
C ASN A 89 -9.30 -6.66 9.98
N LEU A 90 -9.50 -7.88 9.49
CA LEU A 90 -9.83 -9.05 10.31
C LEU A 90 -8.59 -9.52 11.07
N ASP A 91 -8.82 -10.14 12.22
CA ASP A 91 -7.75 -10.82 12.96
C ASP A 91 -7.21 -12.04 12.21
N PHE A 92 -5.95 -12.38 12.52
CA PHE A 92 -5.33 -13.61 12.04
C PHE A 92 -6.01 -14.84 12.68
N ASP A 93 -6.26 -15.85 11.84
CA ASP A 93 -6.86 -17.13 12.21
C ASP A 93 -5.89 -18.25 11.80
N SER A 94 -5.32 -18.92 12.81
CA SER A 94 -4.33 -19.99 12.62
C SER A 94 -4.90 -21.25 11.94
N LYS A 95 -6.22 -21.36 11.81
CA LYS A 95 -6.90 -22.49 11.16
C LYS A 95 -7.18 -22.25 9.69
N LYS A 96 -6.98 -21.03 9.18
CA LYS A 96 -7.25 -20.68 7.80
C LYS A 96 -5.98 -20.59 6.97
N ASN A 97 -6.14 -20.89 5.69
CA ASN A 97 -5.14 -20.49 4.70
C ASN A 97 -5.50 -19.11 4.17
N TYR A 98 -4.54 -18.46 3.54
CA TYR A 98 -4.71 -17.12 3.01
C TYR A 98 -4.26 -17.07 1.57
N ILE A 99 -4.95 -16.31 0.73
CA ILE A 99 -4.53 -16.00 -0.62
C ILE A 99 -4.00 -14.58 -0.67
N VAL A 100 -2.85 -14.38 -1.31
CA VAL A 100 -2.32 -13.03 -1.58
C VAL A 100 -3.19 -12.39 -2.65
N ILE A 101 -3.88 -11.31 -2.33
CA ILE A 101 -4.76 -10.59 -3.27
C ILE A 101 -4.12 -9.32 -3.81
N GLU A 102 -3.15 -8.76 -3.09
CA GLU A 102 -2.43 -7.55 -3.49
C GLU A 102 -1.01 -7.58 -2.95
N ALA A 103 -0.08 -6.95 -3.67
CA ALA A 103 1.31 -6.81 -3.27
C ALA A 103 1.80 -5.39 -3.59
N ASN A 104 1.94 -4.56 -2.56
CA ASN A 104 2.38 -3.17 -2.66
C ASN A 104 3.73 -3.00 -1.95
N GLY A 105 4.83 -2.97 -2.72
CA GLY A 105 6.18 -2.93 -2.16
C GLY A 105 6.47 -4.14 -1.26
N ASN A 106 6.78 -3.89 0.02
CA ASN A 106 7.08 -4.92 1.02
C ASN A 106 5.83 -5.38 1.83
N ILE A 107 4.62 -5.02 1.38
CA ILE A 107 3.37 -5.34 2.08
C ILE A 107 2.50 -6.21 1.16
N LEU A 108 2.04 -7.34 1.69
CA LEU A 108 1.09 -8.24 1.04
C LEU A 108 -0.29 -8.13 1.70
N THR A 109 -1.34 -7.98 0.91
CA THR A 109 -2.72 -8.07 1.41
C THR A 109 -3.20 -9.50 1.24
N LEU A 110 -3.65 -10.09 2.35
CA LEU A 110 -4.08 -11.46 2.46
C LEU A 110 -5.59 -11.52 2.62
N ARG A 111 -6.24 -12.43 1.88
CA ARG A 111 -7.64 -12.79 2.10
C ARG A 111 -7.73 -14.19 2.68
N PRO A 112 -8.48 -14.41 3.78
CA PRO A 112 -8.70 -15.74 4.30
C PRO A 112 -9.49 -16.59 3.30
N ILE A 113 -9.08 -17.83 3.11
CA ILE A 113 -9.82 -18.84 2.35
C ILE A 113 -10.22 -19.97 3.30
N ASN A 114 -11.43 -20.49 3.11
CA ASN A 114 -11.97 -21.60 3.90
C ASN A 114 -11.40 -22.95 3.45
#